data_AF-A0A348PCT8-F1
#
_entry.id   AF-A0A348PCT8-F1
#
_cell.length_a   1.000
_cell.length_b   1.000
_cell.length_c   1.000
_cell.angle_alpha   90.00
_cell.angle_beta   90.00
_cell.angle_gamma   90.00
#
_symmetry.space_group_name_H-M   'P 1'
#
loop_
_entity.id
_entity.type
_entity.pdbx_description
1 polymer ?
#
loop_
_entity_poly.entity_id
_entity_poly.type
_entity_poly.pdbx_seq_one_letter_code
_entity_poly.pdbx_strand_id
1 'polypeptide(L)' 'MPRSAVIIGAGLGGSLLAHYLGQRGWEVRVFERRGDPRARGTVGGRSINLAISARGLHALERAGLASAVKEHGI' A
#
# COMPACT_ATOMS: atom_id res chain seq x y z
N MET A 1 17.98 -18.87 2.11
CA MET A 1 17.83 -17.75 1.17
C MET A 1 16.41 -17.21 1.27
N PRO A 2 16.19 -15.91 1.56
CA PRO A 2 14.85 -15.34 1.52
C PRO A 2 14.29 -15.43 0.09
N ARG A 3 12.98 -15.64 -0.04
CA ARG A 3 12.31 -15.61 -1.35
C ARG A 3 12.26 -14.17 -1.84
N SER A 4 12.39 -13.96 -3.15
CA SER A 4 12.36 -12.62 -3.75
C SER A 4 11.12 -12.41 -4.61
N ALA A 5 10.62 -11.18 -4.63
CA ALA A 5 9.50 -10.76 -5.48
C ALA A 5 9.76 -9.37 -6.07
N VAL A 6 9.29 -9.17 -7.30
CA VAL A 6 9.24 -7.86 -7.96
C VAL A 6 7.78 -7.49 -8.17
N ILE A 7 7.41 -6.28 -7.73
CA ILE A 7 6.07 -5.73 -7.90
C ILE A 7 6.18 -4.49 -8.78
N ILE A 8 5.38 -4.44 -9.85
CA ILE A 8 5.27 -3.29 -10.73
C ILE A 8 3.99 -2.53 -10.36
N GLY A 9 4.15 -1.31 -9.85
CA GLY A 9 3.10 -0.40 -9.39
C GLY A 9 3.03 -0.27 -7.87
N ALA A 10 3.24 0.94 -7.34
CA ALA A 10 3.15 1.28 -5.92
C ALA A 10 1.78 1.90 -5.54
N GLY A 11 0.71 1.45 -6.20
CA GLY A 11 -0.67 1.80 -5.84
C GLY A 11 -1.15 1.08 -4.57
N LEU A 12 -2.44 1.18 -4.27
CA LEU A 12 -3.04 0.59 -3.05
C LEU A 12 -2.76 -0.93 -2.92
N GLY A 13 -3.07 -1.70 -3.97
CA GLY A 13 -2.88 -3.16 -3.94
C GLY A 13 -1.41 -3.59 -3.95
N GLY A 14 -0.58 -2.94 -4.77
CA GLY A 14 0.85 -3.25 -4.88
C GLY A 14 1.60 -3.00 -3.58
N SER A 15 1.35 -1.84 -2.95
CA SER A 15 1.95 -1.48 -1.67
C SER A 15 1.49 -2.39 -0.53
N LEU A 16 0.20 -2.75 -0.49
CA LEU A 16 -0.32 -3.69 0.51
C LEU A 16 0.26 -5.10 0.35
N LEU A 17 0.38 -5.60 -0.88
CA LEU A 17 1.00 -6.90 -1.16
C LEU A 17 2.49 -6.89 -0.78
N ALA A 18 3.21 -5.82 -1.13
CA ALA A 18 4.62 -5.67 -0.77
C ALA A 18 4.82 -5.74 0.75
N HIS A 19 3.98 -5.04 1.51
CA HIS A 19 3.98 -5.08 2.97
C HIS A 19 3.76 -6.50 3.51
N TYR A 20 2.76 -7.23 2.98
CA TYR A 20 2.48 -8.60 3.41
C TYR A 20 3.60 -9.59 3.13
N LEU A 21 4.29 -9.44 2.01
CA LEU A 21 5.41 -10.29 1.64
C LEU A 21 6.64 -9.95 2.50
N GLY A 22 6.89 -8.66 2.76
CA GLY A 22 7.93 -8.20 3.68
C GLY A 22 7.75 -8.75 5.10
N GLN A 23 6.52 -8.71 5.64
CA GLN A 23 6.19 -9.34 6.93
C GLN A 23 6.44 -10.85 6.97
N ARG A 24 6.46 -11.52 5.80
CA ARG A 24 6.76 -12.96 5.65
C ARG A 24 8.24 -13.23 5.35
N GLY A 25 9.11 -12.22 5.46
CA GLY A 25 10.55 -12.35 5.24
C GLY A 25 10.98 -12.42 3.77
N TRP A 26 10.16 -11.93 2.84
CA TRP A 26 10.55 -11.83 1.44
C TRP A 26 11.38 -10.57 1.18
N GLU A 27 12.33 -10.68 0.25
CA GLU A 27 12.98 -9.51 -0.35
C GLU A 27 12.09 -8.98 -1.48
N VAL A 28 11.45 -7.83 -1.26
CA VAL A 28 10.49 -7.26 -2.21
C VAL A 28 11.04 -5.98 -2.82
N ARG A 29 11.12 -5.93 -4.15
CA ARG A 29 11.44 -4.71 -4.91
C ARG A 29 10.18 -4.19 -5.60
N VAL A 30 9.83 -2.93 -5.33
CA VAL A 30 8.66 -2.27 -5.91
C VAL A 30 9.12 -1.17 -6.86
N PHE A 31 8.59 -1.15 -8.07
CA PHE A 31 8.87 -0.12 -9.07
C PHE A 31 7.59 0.63 -9.40
N GLU A 32 7.65 1.96 -9.35
CA GLU A 32 6.54 2.85 -9.70
C GLU A 32 7.02 3.86 -10.74
N ARG A 33 6.15 4.15 -11.72
CA ARG A 33 6.45 5.12 -12.78
C ARG A 33 6.36 6.55 -12.26
N ARG A 34 5.43 6.82 -11.35
CA ARG A 34 5.23 8.14 -10.74
C ARG A 34 6.35 8.43 -9.72
N GLY A 35 6.65 9.72 -9.53
CA GLY A 35 7.51 10.15 -8.43
C GLY A 35 6.89 9.85 -7.06
N ASP A 36 7.73 9.82 -6.02
CA ASP A 36 7.29 9.58 -4.65
C ASP A 36 6.33 10.69 -4.18
N PRO A 37 5.05 10.38 -3.89
CA PRO A 37 4.07 11.38 -3.45
C PRO A 37 4.41 11.99 -2.09
N ARG A 38 5.25 11.35 -1.28
CA ARG A 38 5.70 11.85 0.03
C ARG A 38 6.68 13.01 -0.10
N ALA A 39 7.41 13.07 -1.21
CA ALA A 39 8.47 14.06 -1.43
C ALA A 39 7.98 15.36 -2.10
N ARG A 40 6.87 15.32 -2.85
CA ARG A 40 6.43 16.44 -3.70
C ARG A 40 5.04 17.01 -3.35
N GLY A 41 4.42 16.55 -2.27
CA GLY A 41 3.01 16.81 -2.02
C GLY A 41 2.11 16.04 -3.00
N THR A 42 0.87 15.82 -2.61
CA THR A 42 -0.11 15.05 -3.38
C THR A 42 -0.45 15.77 -4.69
N VAL A 43 0.23 15.41 -5.78
CA VAL A 43 -0.23 15.71 -7.14
C VAL A 43 -1.52 14.90 -7.32
N GLY A 44 -2.68 15.58 -7.29
CA GLY A 44 -4.01 14.98 -7.25
C GLY A 44 -4.13 13.69 -8.07
N GLY A 45 -4.37 12.57 -7.37
CA GLY A 45 -4.63 11.28 -8.01
C GLY A 45 -6.05 11.20 -8.57
N ARG A 46 -6.34 10.16 -9.37
CA ARG A 46 -7.66 9.96 -10.03
C ARG A 46 -8.86 9.85 -9.07
N SER A 47 -8.64 9.78 -7.77
CA SER A 47 -9.71 9.69 -6.77
C SER A 47 -9.26 10.41 -5.51
N ILE A 48 -10.05 11.39 -5.08
CA ILE A 48 -9.72 12.28 -3.96
C ILE A 48 -10.27 11.71 -2.65
N ASN A 49 -11.42 11.03 -2.71
CA ASN A 49 -12.03 10.30 -1.60
C ASN A 49 -12.47 8.91 -2.08
N LEU A 50 -12.04 7.85 -1.40
CA LEU A 50 -12.41 6.46 -1.70
C LEU A 50 -13.15 5.86 -0.52
N ALA A 51 -14.34 5.31 -0.75
CA ALA A 51 -15.03 4.51 0.24
C ALA A 51 -14.31 3.15 0.41
N ILE A 52 -14.00 2.77 1.64
CA ILE A 52 -13.38 1.49 1.97
C ILE A 52 -14.47 0.48 2.35
N SER A 53 -14.60 -0.60 1.56
CA SER A 53 -15.51 -1.71 1.89
C SER A 53 -14.98 -2.54 3.06
N ALA A 54 -15.84 -3.37 3.66
CA ALA A 54 -15.45 -4.32 4.72
C ALA A 54 -14.25 -5.22 4.31
N ARG A 55 -14.16 -5.62 3.04
CA ARG A 55 -13.01 -6.40 2.55
C ARG A 55 -11.71 -5.61 2.56
N GLY A 56 -11.77 -4.34 2.18
CA GLY A 56 -10.61 -3.44 2.21
C GLY A 56 -10.15 -3.19 3.64
N LEU A 57 -11.09 -2.95 4.55
CA LEU A 57 -10.79 -2.76 5.96
C LEU A 57 -10.16 -4.02 6.58
N HIS A 58 -10.73 -5.21 6.31
CA HIS A 58 -10.15 -6.47 6.79
C HIS A 58 -8.71 -6.67 6.29
N ALA A 59 -8.43 -6.32 5.03
CA ALA A 59 -7.09 -6.39 4.49
C ALA A 59 -6.12 -5.38 5.14
N LEU A 60 -6.60 -4.24 5.64
CA LEU A 60 -5.77 -3.29 6.40
C LEU A 60 -5.55 -3.74 7.85
N GLU A 61 -6.55 -4.38 8.48
CA GLU A 61 -6.44 -4.93 9.83
C GLU A 61 -5.36 -6.01 9.89
N ARG A 62 -5.42 -6.95 8.94
CA ARG A 62 -4.44 -8.02 8.78
C ARG A 62 -3.02 -7.51 8.50
N ALA A 63 -2.89 -6.31 7.94
CA ALA A 63 -1.61 -5.62 7.71
C ALA A 63 -1.14 -4.78 8.90
N GLY A 64 -1.97 -4.60 9.93
CA GLY A 64 -1.69 -3.71 11.08
C GLY A 64 -1.83 -2.22 10.77
N LEU A 65 -2.51 -1.86 9.68
CA LEU A 65 -2.61 -0.48 9.17
C LEU A 65 -4.00 0.15 9.35
N ALA A 66 -5.00 -0.62 9.79
CA ALA A 66 -6.38 -0.17 9.86
C ALA A 66 -6.58 1.08 10.74
N SER A 67 -5.93 1.14 11.91
CA SER A 67 -6.06 2.28 12.83
C SER A 67 -5.50 3.57 12.22
N ALA A 68 -4.30 3.50 11.62
CA ALA A 68 -3.67 4.64 10.96
C ALA A 68 -4.51 5.16 9.78
N VAL A 69 -5.11 4.27 8.99
CA VAL A 69 -5.98 4.67 7.87
C VAL A 69 -7.27 5.32 8.37
N LYS A 70 -7.88 4.80 9.45
CA LYS A 70 -9.09 5.38 10.06
C LYS A 70 -8.87 6.80 10.57
N GLU A 71 -7.72 7.08 11.16
CA GLU A 71 -7.37 8.41 11.68
C GLU A 71 -7.26 9.47 10.56
N HIS A 72 -6.81 9.07 9.37
CA HIS A 72 -6.63 9.97 8.23
C HIS A 72 -7.86 10.14 7.32
N GLY A 73 -9.00 9.55 7.70
CA GLY A 73 -10.26 9.71 6.97
C GLY A 73 -10.72 8.42 6.30
N ILE A 74 -11.51 7.66 7.06
CA ILE A 74 -12.66 6.91 6.55
C ILE A 74 -13.91 7.67 7.00
#